data_AF-A0A949JJ11-F1
#
_entry.id   AF-A0A949JJ11-F1
#
_cell.length_a   1.000
_cell.length_b   1.000
_cell.length_c   1.000
_cell.angle_alpha   90.00
_cell.angle_beta   90.00
_cell.angle_gamma   90.00
#
_symmetry.space_group_name_H-M   'P 1'
#
loop_
_entity.id
_entity.type
_entity.pdbx_description
1 polymer ?
#
loop_
_entity_poly.entity_id
_entity_poly.type
_entity_poly.pdbx_seq_one_letter_code
_entity_poly.pdbx_strand_id
1 'polypeptide(L)'
;METQVMKLSGLRPGKGFSLSEVEKVGLTVHQVRKLGIYVDPRRRTLHEFNVQNLKMLVEERKRQLEEEAEITRIEREKIEAEKKEEKKKKEEKKKTRKPKEEKVEEKKKEEKPKKKKEGIDLTQISGIGQKKYEEFKSAGILTVEDLLDADTERLSEKTKFSVAYIEKLKDRARSL
;
A
#
# COMPACT_ATOMS: atom_id res chain seq x y z
N MET A 1 -8.22 20.46 11.57
CA MET A 1 -9.32 21.09 12.32
C MET A 1 -8.73 22.06 13.32
N GLU A 2 -9.24 23.28 13.42
CA GLU A 2 -8.84 24.18 14.51
C GLU A 2 -9.64 23.84 15.77
N THR A 3 -8.98 23.21 16.75
CA THR A 3 -9.60 22.90 18.05
C THR A 3 -9.56 24.13 18.96
N GLN A 4 -10.24 25.20 18.55
CA GLN A 4 -10.36 26.40 19.38
C GLN A 4 -11.23 26.11 20.60
N VAL A 5 -10.64 26.26 21.79
CA VAL A 5 -11.37 26.19 23.05
C VAL A 5 -11.99 27.55 23.31
N MET A 6 -13.33 27.59 23.37
CA MET A 6 -14.09 28.84 23.38
C MET A 6 -13.88 29.66 24.66
N LYS A 7 -14.22 30.95 24.57
CA LYS A 7 -14.20 31.88 25.69
C LYS A 7 -15.53 31.87 26.45
N LEU A 8 -15.46 31.72 27.77
CA LEU A 8 -16.32 32.53 28.65
C LEU A 8 -15.80 33.98 28.61
N SER A 9 -16.69 34.97 28.73
CA SER A 9 -16.35 36.40 28.60
C SER A 9 -15.19 36.79 29.53
N GLY A 10 -14.08 37.26 28.92
CA GLY A 10 -12.85 37.64 29.62
C GLY A 10 -11.66 36.68 29.48
N LEU A 11 -11.86 35.41 29.10
CA LEU A 11 -10.75 34.47 28.90
C LEU A 11 -10.07 34.62 27.53
N ARG A 12 -8.81 34.15 27.41
CA ARG A 12 -8.11 33.98 26.13
C ARG A 12 -8.49 32.62 25.50
N PRO A 13 -8.61 32.51 24.16
CA PRO A 13 -8.98 31.24 23.54
C PRO A 13 -7.79 30.26 23.66
N GLY A 14 -8.06 29.04 24.08
CA GLY A 14 -7.06 27.99 24.17
C GLY A 14 -6.88 27.28 22.81
N LYS A 15 -5.66 26.83 22.49
CA LYS A 15 -5.42 26.01 21.29
C LYS A 15 -5.86 24.54 21.44
N GLY A 16 -6.24 24.11 22.64
CA GLY A 16 -6.75 22.76 22.90
C GLY A 16 -7.11 22.49 24.37
N PHE A 17 -7.63 21.29 24.61
CA PHE A 17 -8.21 20.86 25.88
C PHE A 17 -7.14 20.60 26.96
N SER A 18 -7.48 20.81 28.22
CA SER A 18 -6.57 20.49 29.34
C SER A 18 -6.57 18.99 29.64
N LEU A 19 -5.58 18.52 30.41
CA LEU A 19 -5.55 17.13 30.89
C LEU A 19 -6.82 16.81 31.70
N SER A 20 -7.20 17.70 32.62
CA SER A 20 -8.36 17.54 33.49
C SER A 20 -9.69 17.56 32.73
N GLU A 21 -9.79 18.28 31.61
CA GLU A 21 -10.95 18.23 30.71
C GLU A 21 -11.03 16.89 29.98
N VAL A 22 -9.90 16.38 29.47
CA VAL A 22 -9.79 15.09 28.78
C VAL A 22 -10.10 13.91 29.72
N GLU A 23 -9.55 13.94 30.94
CA GLU A 23 -9.79 12.96 31.98
C GLU A 23 -11.26 12.94 32.43
N LYS A 24 -11.93 14.10 32.56
CA LYS A 24 -13.36 14.18 32.92
C LYS A 24 -14.30 13.68 31.81
N VAL A 25 -13.82 13.52 30.57
CA VAL A 25 -14.54 12.81 29.50
C VAL A 25 -14.28 11.29 29.53
N GLY A 26 -13.32 10.81 30.33
CA GLY A 26 -12.94 9.40 30.41
C GLY A 26 -12.07 8.95 29.23
N LEU A 27 -11.37 9.87 28.57
CA LEU A 27 -10.48 9.59 27.46
C LEU A 27 -9.01 9.74 27.87
N THR A 28 -8.14 8.97 27.22
CA THR A 28 -6.70 9.17 27.30
C THR A 28 -6.24 10.23 26.30
N VAL A 29 -5.16 10.94 26.63
CA VAL A 29 -4.50 11.90 25.71
C VAL A 29 -4.15 11.26 24.36
N HIS A 30 -3.81 9.96 24.35
CA HIS A 30 -3.54 9.22 23.12
C HIS A 30 -4.79 9.06 22.24
N GLN A 31 -5.93 8.66 22.82
CA GLN A 31 -7.21 8.55 22.08
C GLN A 31 -7.66 9.89 21.51
N VAL A 32 -7.59 10.97 22.30
CA VAL A 32 -7.97 12.32 21.86
C VAL A 32 -7.09 12.80 20.70
N ARG A 33 -5.77 12.57 20.77
CA ARG A 33 -4.85 12.90 19.68
C ARG A 33 -5.06 12.03 18.43
N LYS A 34 -5.47 10.76 18.58
CA LYS A 34 -5.82 9.88 17.45
C LYS A 34 -7.07 10.36 16.71
N LEU A 35 -8.00 11.02 17.40
CA LEU A 35 -9.17 11.69 16.81
C LEU A 35 -8.82 13.05 16.17
N GLY A 36 -7.56 13.47 16.18
CA GLY A 36 -7.11 14.75 15.63
C GLY A 36 -7.35 15.96 16.54
N ILE A 37 -7.74 15.73 17.81
CA ILE A 37 -8.05 16.79 18.76
C ILE A 37 -6.78 17.18 19.54
N TYR A 38 -6.49 18.49 19.65
CA TYR A 38 -5.31 18.99 20.36
C TYR A 38 -5.53 19.06 21.88
N VAL A 39 -4.49 18.71 22.63
CA VAL A 39 -4.44 18.73 24.10
C VAL A 39 -3.25 19.60 24.53
N ASP A 40 -3.48 20.56 25.43
CA ASP A 40 -2.43 21.38 26.04
C ASP A 40 -2.11 20.86 27.46
N PRO A 41 -1.06 20.03 27.63
CA PRO A 41 -0.75 19.40 28.91
C PRO A 41 -0.30 20.40 29.99
N ARG A 42 0.01 21.65 29.63
CA ARG A 42 0.42 22.69 30.60
C ARG A 42 -0.78 23.35 31.27
N ARG A 43 -1.97 23.28 30.67
CA ARG A 43 -3.19 23.86 31.24
C ARG A 43 -3.76 22.91 32.29
N ARG A 44 -3.93 23.43 33.52
CA ARG A 44 -4.53 22.71 34.66
C ARG A 44 -5.97 23.16 34.97
N THR A 45 -6.53 24.10 34.21
CA THR A 45 -7.91 24.55 34.40
C THR A 45 -8.90 23.55 33.83
N LEU A 46 -10.04 23.40 34.51
CA LEU A 46 -11.17 22.59 34.07
C LEU A 46 -12.35 23.53 33.87
N HIS A 47 -12.89 23.59 32.65
CA HIS A 47 -14.13 24.30 32.37
C HIS A 47 -15.18 23.33 31.84
N GLU A 48 -16.34 23.26 32.47
CA GLU A 48 -17.35 22.23 32.16
C GLU A 48 -17.92 22.36 30.75
N PHE A 49 -18.04 23.59 30.25
CA PHE A 49 -18.38 23.89 28.86
C PHE A 49 -17.40 23.23 27.86
N ASN A 50 -16.11 23.22 28.16
CA ASN A 50 -15.11 22.58 27.31
C ASN A 50 -15.21 21.05 27.38
N VAL A 51 -15.56 20.50 28.55
CA VAL A 51 -15.82 19.05 28.71
C VAL A 51 -17.02 18.61 27.86
N GLN A 52 -18.08 19.42 27.80
CA GLN A 52 -19.24 19.17 26.94
C GLN A 52 -18.86 19.25 25.45
N ASN A 53 -18.15 20.30 25.03
CA ASN A 53 -17.67 20.43 23.65
C ASN A 53 -16.75 19.28 23.23
N LEU A 54 -15.87 18.81 24.13
CA LEU A 54 -15.00 17.67 23.85
C LEU A 54 -15.80 16.37 23.64
N LYS A 55 -16.92 16.16 24.36
CA LYS A 55 -17.82 15.02 24.12
C LYS A 55 -18.45 15.10 22.72
N MET A 56 -19.05 16.23 22.37
CA MET A 56 -19.66 16.48 21.06
C MET A 56 -18.66 16.20 19.91
N LEU A 57 -17.46 16.79 19.98
CA LEU A 57 -16.42 16.61 18.96
C LEU A 57 -15.95 15.15 18.82
N VAL A 58 -15.92 14.40 19.93
CA VAL A 58 -15.53 12.98 19.93
C VAL A 58 -16.63 12.12 19.30
N GLU A 59 -17.90 12.41 19.56
CA GLU A 59 -19.04 11.72 18.95
C GLU A 59 -19.14 12.01 17.45
N GLU A 60 -19.05 13.27 17.05
CA GLU A 60 -18.99 13.69 15.64
C GLU A 60 -17.84 13.02 14.88
N ARG A 61 -16.62 12.99 15.45
CA ARG A 61 -15.48 12.37 14.76
C ARG A 61 -15.58 10.84 14.70
N LYS A 62 -16.18 10.17 15.69
CA LYS A 62 -16.48 8.73 15.60
C LYS A 62 -17.44 8.43 14.46
N ARG A 63 -18.54 9.18 14.37
CA ARG A 63 -19.53 9.05 13.30
C ARG A 63 -18.91 9.25 11.91
N GLN A 64 -18.08 10.27 11.73
CA GLN A 64 -17.34 10.48 10.48
C GLN A 64 -16.44 9.29 10.13
N LEU A 65 -15.74 8.70 11.11
CA LEU A 65 -14.90 7.51 10.89
C LEU A 65 -15.72 6.26 10.52
N GLU A 66 -16.95 6.14 11.03
CA GLU A 66 -17.88 5.06 10.67
C GLU A 66 -18.41 5.25 9.23
N GLU A 67 -18.83 6.47 8.87
CA GLU A 67 -19.25 6.84 7.51
C GLU A 67 -18.10 6.65 6.48
N GLU A 68 -16.88 7.11 6.80
CA GLU A 68 -15.65 6.84 6.03
C GLU A 68 -15.38 5.33 5.85
N ALA A 69 -15.63 4.52 6.90
CA ALA A 69 -15.43 3.07 6.87
C ALA A 69 -16.51 2.32 6.05
N GLU A 70 -17.76 2.80 6.02
CA GLU A 70 -18.82 2.22 5.20
C GLU A 70 -18.62 2.52 3.71
N ILE A 71 -18.27 3.76 3.35
CA ILE A 71 -17.95 4.13 1.96
C ILE A 71 -16.83 3.23 1.42
N THR A 72 -15.75 3.06 2.17
CA THR A 72 -14.61 2.23 1.74
C THR A 72 -14.94 0.72 1.69
N ARG A 73 -15.95 0.22 2.40
CA ARG A 73 -16.47 -1.15 2.21
C ARG A 73 -17.25 -1.27 0.91
N ILE A 74 -18.20 -0.36 0.68
CA ILE A 74 -19.06 -0.33 -0.53
C ILE A 74 -18.20 -0.21 -1.80
N GLU A 75 -17.16 0.62 -1.79
CA GLU A 75 -16.21 0.73 -2.90
C GLU A 75 -15.48 -0.59 -3.18
N ARG A 76 -15.01 -1.29 -2.15
CA ARG A 76 -14.33 -2.59 -2.30
C ARG A 76 -15.27 -3.65 -2.87
N GLU A 77 -16.51 -3.70 -2.40
CA GLU A 77 -17.53 -4.64 -2.89
C GLU A 77 -17.87 -4.38 -4.37
N LYS A 78 -18.04 -3.12 -4.78
CA LYS A 78 -18.23 -2.72 -6.19
C LYS A 78 -17.05 -3.17 -7.05
N ILE A 79 -15.82 -2.87 -6.63
CA ILE A 79 -14.60 -3.27 -7.35
C ILE A 79 -14.49 -4.80 -7.46
N GLU A 80 -14.91 -5.56 -6.45
CA GLU A 80 -14.91 -7.03 -6.50
C GLU A 80 -15.99 -7.57 -7.44
N ALA A 81 -17.19 -6.97 -7.45
CA ALA A 81 -18.28 -7.31 -8.35
C ALA A 81 -17.89 -7.08 -9.82
N GLU A 82 -17.34 -5.91 -10.16
CA GLU A 82 -16.83 -5.58 -11.50
C GLU A 82 -15.76 -6.59 -11.97
N LYS A 83 -14.80 -6.94 -11.09
CA LYS A 83 -13.78 -7.96 -11.36
C LYS A 83 -14.38 -9.36 -11.59
N LYS A 84 -15.46 -9.72 -10.90
CA LYS A 84 -16.19 -10.98 -11.11
C LYS A 84 -16.93 -10.98 -12.45
N GLU A 85 -17.55 -9.87 -12.83
CA GLU A 85 -18.20 -9.72 -14.14
C GLU A 85 -17.20 -9.77 -15.30
N GLU A 86 -16.08 -9.06 -15.20
CA GLU A 86 -15.01 -9.12 -16.21
C GLU A 86 -14.53 -10.56 -16.45
N LYS A 87 -14.35 -11.34 -15.37
CA LYS A 87 -13.95 -12.75 -15.46
C LYS A 87 -15.00 -13.58 -16.18
N LYS A 88 -16.29 -13.46 -15.82
CA LYS A 88 -17.40 -14.13 -16.53
C LYS A 88 -17.44 -13.78 -18.02
N LYS A 89 -17.37 -12.49 -18.36
CA LYS A 89 -17.33 -11.99 -19.75
C LYS A 89 -16.10 -12.50 -20.53
N LYS A 90 -14.96 -12.71 -19.87
CA LYS A 90 -13.73 -13.31 -20.45
C LYS A 90 -13.87 -14.83 -20.65
N GLU A 91 -14.57 -15.54 -19.78
CA GLU A 91 -14.85 -16.98 -19.91
C GLU A 91 -15.91 -17.30 -20.97
N GLU A 92 -16.98 -16.51 -21.07
CA GLU A 92 -18.00 -16.67 -22.12
C GLU A 92 -17.44 -16.42 -23.53
N LYS A 93 -16.56 -15.42 -23.68
CA LYS A 93 -15.79 -15.19 -24.92
C LYS A 93 -14.81 -16.32 -25.26
N LYS A 94 -14.40 -17.14 -24.30
CA LYS A 94 -13.64 -18.38 -24.55
C LYS A 94 -14.55 -19.55 -24.96
N LYS A 95 -15.71 -19.73 -24.32
CA LYS A 95 -16.65 -20.83 -24.62
C LYS A 95 -17.32 -20.73 -25.99
N THR A 96 -17.51 -19.51 -26.51
CA THR A 96 -18.10 -19.27 -27.85
C THR A 96 -17.13 -19.53 -29.00
N ARG A 97 -15.83 -19.70 -28.75
CA ARG A 97 -14.83 -20.15 -29.74
C ARG A 97 -14.62 -21.66 -29.65
N LYS A 98 -15.55 -22.45 -30.22
CA LYS A 98 -15.28 -23.88 -30.53
C LYS A 98 -14.18 -23.97 -31.60
N PRO A 99 -13.30 -25.00 -31.55
CA PRO A 99 -12.27 -25.19 -32.56
C PRO A 99 -12.88 -25.65 -33.89
N LYS A 100 -12.43 -25.06 -35.00
CA LYS A 100 -12.43 -25.72 -36.30
C LYS A 100 -11.02 -26.25 -36.53
N GLU A 101 -10.90 -27.54 -36.74
CA GLU A 101 -9.66 -28.17 -37.22
C GLU A 101 -9.53 -28.03 -38.74
N GLU A 102 -8.32 -28.35 -39.22
CA GLU A 102 -7.88 -28.54 -40.61
C GLU A 102 -7.57 -27.30 -41.49
N LYS A 103 -6.24 -27.13 -41.71
CA LYS A 103 -5.52 -26.73 -42.96
C LYS A 103 -5.88 -25.36 -43.57
N VAL A 104 -4.95 -24.46 -43.86
CA VAL A 104 -3.74 -24.56 -44.72
C VAL A 104 -2.72 -23.49 -44.22
N GLU A 105 -1.51 -23.85 -43.80
CA GLU A 105 -0.24 -23.81 -44.58
C GLU A 105 0.14 -22.43 -45.18
N GLU A 106 1.22 -21.74 -44.79
CA GLU A 106 2.23 -21.98 -43.71
C GLU A 106 2.35 -20.73 -42.76
N LYS A 107 3.38 -19.85 -42.67
CA LYS A 107 4.76 -19.73 -43.25
C LYS A 107 5.75 -19.09 -42.25
N LYS A 108 7.05 -19.08 -42.60
CA LYS A 108 8.22 -18.69 -41.77
C LYS A 108 8.55 -17.18 -41.88
N LYS A 109 9.37 -16.55 -41.02
CA LYS A 109 10.29 -16.99 -39.94
C LYS A 109 9.65 -16.95 -38.54
N GLU A 110 10.10 -17.65 -37.50
CA GLU A 110 11.43 -18.15 -37.03
C GLU A 110 12.32 -17.13 -36.29
N GLU A 111 12.16 -17.05 -34.96
CA GLU A 111 13.29 -17.32 -34.06
C GLU A 111 12.83 -18.02 -32.76
N LYS A 112 13.68 -18.93 -32.27
CA LYS A 112 13.38 -20.15 -31.48
C LYS A 112 12.76 -19.93 -30.08
N PRO A 113 11.94 -20.88 -29.57
CA PRO A 113 11.50 -20.86 -28.17
C PRO A 113 12.67 -21.22 -27.24
N LYS A 114 13.14 -20.27 -26.43
CA LYS A 114 14.13 -20.56 -25.39
C LYS A 114 13.43 -21.21 -24.19
N LYS A 115 13.96 -22.39 -23.81
CA LYS A 115 13.46 -23.26 -22.75
C LYS A 115 13.26 -22.47 -21.45
N LYS A 116 12.16 -22.75 -20.73
CA LYS A 116 12.09 -22.40 -19.30
C LYS A 116 13.20 -23.20 -18.60
N LYS A 117 14.25 -22.52 -18.13
CA LYS A 117 15.19 -23.13 -17.19
C LYS A 117 14.47 -23.30 -15.85
N GLU A 118 14.58 -24.46 -15.25
CA GLU A 118 14.08 -24.75 -13.89
C GLU A 118 15.10 -24.20 -12.88
N GLY A 119 15.21 -22.87 -12.82
CA GLY A 119 16.15 -22.17 -11.95
C GLY A 119 15.53 -21.69 -10.64
N ILE A 120 16.37 -21.44 -9.65
CA ILE A 120 15.97 -20.82 -8.37
C ILE A 120 15.41 -19.41 -8.65
N ASP A 121 14.30 -19.07 -7.99
CA ASP A 121 13.70 -17.73 -8.05
C ASP A 121 14.62 -16.68 -7.40
N LEU A 122 14.82 -15.54 -8.07
CA LEU A 122 15.60 -14.41 -7.54
C LEU A 122 15.14 -13.91 -6.16
N THR A 123 13.87 -14.11 -5.80
CA THR A 123 13.31 -13.71 -4.50
C THR A 123 13.93 -14.47 -3.31
N GLN A 124 14.60 -15.61 -3.56
CA GLN A 124 15.36 -16.34 -2.53
C GLN A 124 16.70 -15.67 -2.18
N ILE A 125 17.21 -14.75 -3.01
CA ILE A 125 18.46 -14.02 -2.71
C ILE A 125 18.22 -12.99 -1.60
N SER A 126 18.92 -13.17 -0.48
CA SER A 126 18.94 -12.23 0.63
C SER A 126 19.22 -10.79 0.17
N GLY A 127 18.22 -9.92 0.31
CA GLY A 127 18.26 -8.51 -0.12
C GLY A 127 17.41 -8.17 -1.35
N ILE A 128 16.83 -9.14 -2.06
CA ILE A 128 15.85 -8.93 -3.14
C ILE A 128 14.43 -9.00 -2.57
N GLY A 129 13.85 -7.83 -2.28
CA GLY A 129 12.40 -7.71 -2.05
C GLY A 129 11.62 -7.58 -3.37
N GLN A 130 10.30 -7.75 -3.30
CA GLN A 130 9.37 -7.70 -4.46
C GLN A 130 9.65 -6.55 -5.44
N LYS A 131 9.80 -5.31 -4.94
CA LYS A 131 10.09 -4.13 -5.78
C LYS A 131 11.37 -4.27 -6.61
N LYS A 132 12.41 -4.88 -6.05
CA LYS A 132 13.68 -5.09 -6.76
C LYS A 132 13.57 -6.23 -7.77
N TYR A 133 12.84 -7.29 -7.41
CA TYR A 133 12.53 -8.39 -8.32
C TYR A 133 11.76 -7.89 -9.55
N GLU A 134 10.81 -6.96 -9.40
CA GLU A 134 10.11 -6.32 -10.52
C GLU A 134 11.06 -5.55 -11.45
N GLU A 135 12.06 -4.84 -10.91
CA GLU A 135 13.09 -4.16 -11.73
C GLU A 135 13.96 -5.16 -12.50
N PHE A 136 14.47 -6.22 -11.87
CA PHE A 136 15.23 -7.28 -12.56
C PHE A 136 14.39 -8.02 -13.61
N LYS A 137 13.11 -8.29 -13.30
CA LYS A 137 12.14 -8.88 -14.22
C LYS A 137 11.87 -7.99 -15.43
N SER A 138 11.84 -6.67 -15.25
CA SER A 138 11.72 -5.71 -16.36
C SER A 138 12.98 -5.67 -17.24
N ALA A 139 14.15 -5.93 -16.66
CA ALA A 139 15.41 -6.10 -17.39
C ALA A 139 15.56 -7.48 -18.07
N GLY A 140 14.58 -8.38 -17.89
CA GLY A 140 14.55 -9.72 -18.50
C GLY A 140 15.23 -10.83 -17.67
N ILE A 141 15.59 -10.56 -16.42
CA ILE A 141 16.24 -11.52 -15.52
C ILE A 141 15.19 -12.10 -14.57
N LEU A 142 15.02 -13.42 -14.58
CA LEU A 142 13.98 -14.12 -13.80
C LEU A 142 14.56 -15.07 -12.77
N THR A 143 15.64 -15.78 -13.10
CA THR A 143 16.29 -16.79 -12.25
C THR A 143 17.64 -16.32 -11.70
N VAL A 144 18.13 -17.00 -10.67
CA VAL A 144 19.48 -16.77 -10.12
C VAL A 144 20.58 -16.98 -11.17
N GLU A 145 20.43 -17.97 -12.05
CA GLU A 145 21.38 -18.21 -13.16
C GLU A 145 21.45 -17.02 -14.13
N ASP A 146 20.30 -16.47 -14.54
CA ASP A 146 20.24 -15.32 -15.45
C ASP A 146 20.97 -14.10 -14.86
N LEU A 147 20.96 -13.93 -13.54
CA LEU A 147 21.68 -12.86 -12.85
C LEU A 147 23.19 -13.12 -12.83
N LEU A 148 23.62 -14.36 -12.67
CA LEU A 148 25.05 -14.73 -12.69
C LEU A 148 25.64 -14.58 -14.10
N ASP A 149 24.91 -14.98 -15.14
CA ASP A 149 25.33 -14.90 -16.54
C ASP A 149 25.34 -13.47 -17.12
N ALA A 150 24.53 -12.53 -16.60
CA ALA A 150 24.39 -11.19 -17.18
C ALA A 150 25.55 -10.22 -16.88
N ASP A 151 25.94 -9.37 -17.83
CA ASP A 151 26.96 -8.33 -17.61
C ASP A 151 26.53 -7.30 -16.55
N THR A 152 27.42 -6.97 -15.61
CA THR A 152 27.13 -6.07 -14.48
C THR A 152 26.84 -4.64 -14.92
N GLU A 153 27.61 -4.11 -15.87
CA GLU A 153 27.46 -2.76 -16.42
C GLU A 153 26.13 -2.59 -17.16
N ARG A 154 25.85 -3.47 -18.13
CA ARG A 154 24.59 -3.47 -18.91
C ARG A 154 23.36 -3.68 -18.04
N LEU A 155 23.50 -4.38 -16.91
CA LEU A 155 22.43 -4.54 -15.94
C LEU A 155 22.26 -3.30 -15.05
N SER A 156 23.34 -2.59 -14.75
CA SER A 156 23.31 -1.31 -14.02
C SER A 156 22.65 -0.21 -14.86
N GLU A 157 22.86 -0.17 -16.17
CA GLU A 157 22.17 0.76 -17.08
C GLU A 157 20.66 0.49 -17.20
N LYS A 158 20.26 -0.78 -17.17
CA LYS A 158 18.85 -1.21 -17.31
C LYS A 158 18.04 -1.17 -16.02
N THR A 159 18.69 -1.09 -14.86
CA THR A 159 18.04 -1.09 -13.54
C THR A 159 18.38 0.18 -12.78
N LYS A 160 17.79 0.39 -11.59
CA LYS A 160 18.16 1.54 -10.73
C LYS A 160 19.29 1.20 -9.75
N PHE A 161 20.04 0.13 -10.01
CA PHE A 161 21.07 -0.38 -9.12
C PHE A 161 22.48 -0.05 -9.62
N SER A 162 23.36 0.37 -8.71
CA SER A 162 24.78 0.55 -8.98
C SER A 162 25.48 -0.79 -9.25
N VAL A 163 26.52 -0.78 -10.09
CA VAL A 163 27.42 -1.93 -10.36
C VAL A 163 27.82 -2.66 -9.07
N ALA A 164 28.34 -1.95 -8.08
CA ALA A 164 28.76 -2.51 -6.79
C ALA A 164 27.64 -3.13 -5.93
N TYR A 165 26.36 -2.82 -6.21
CA TYR A 165 25.22 -3.51 -5.60
C TYR A 165 24.95 -4.83 -6.33
N ILE A 166 25.02 -4.82 -7.67
CA ILE A 166 24.81 -6.00 -8.51
C ILE A 166 25.91 -7.04 -8.26
N GLU A 167 27.16 -6.63 -8.10
CA GLU A 167 28.27 -7.52 -7.71
C GLU A 167 28.02 -8.21 -6.37
N LYS A 168 27.71 -7.44 -5.31
CA LYS A 168 27.33 -7.98 -3.99
C LYS A 168 26.10 -8.89 -4.06
N LEU A 169 25.25 -8.73 -5.07
CA LEU A 169 24.09 -9.58 -5.30
C LEU A 169 24.47 -10.89 -6.00
N LYS A 170 25.39 -10.84 -6.96
CA LYS A 170 26.00 -12.02 -7.59
C LYS A 170 26.77 -12.87 -6.58
N ASP A 171 27.49 -12.25 -5.64
CA ASP A 171 28.21 -12.99 -4.60
C ASP A 171 27.26 -13.73 -3.66
N ARG A 172 26.10 -13.14 -3.33
CA ARG A 172 25.04 -13.84 -2.58
C ARG A 172 24.38 -14.94 -3.40
N ALA A 173 24.17 -14.70 -4.70
CA ALA A 173 23.64 -15.70 -5.63
C ALA A 173 24.56 -16.93 -5.78
N ARG A 174 25.90 -16.76 -5.66
CA ARG A 174 26.88 -17.86 -5.62
C ARG A 174 26.87 -18.67 -4.32
N SER A 175 26.24 -18.15 -3.26
CA SER A 175 26.18 -18.78 -1.93
C SER A 175 24.83 -19.45 -1.61
N LEU A 176 23.94 -19.54 -2.60
CA LEU A 176 22.67 -20.28 -2.58
C LEU A 176 22.85 -21.66 -3.22
#